data_AF-A0A931U218-F1
#
_entry.id   AF-A0A931U218-F1
#
_cell.length_a   1.000
_cell.length_b   1.000
_cell.length_c   1.000
_cell.angle_alpha   90.00
_cell.angle_beta   90.00
_cell.angle_gamma   90.00
#
_symmetry.space_group_name_H-M   'P 1'
#
loop_
_entity.id
_entity.type
_entity.pdbx_description
1 polymer ?
#
loop_
_entity_poly.entity_id
_entity_poly.type
_entity_poly.pdbx_seq_one_letter_code
_entity_poly.pdbx_strand_id
1 'polypeptide(L)'
;NRGPSRDRRAEVILGPRVSMLEAISRGVGDTVWLRSGVEVFNVFFNELQKHRRATIQGDQTEGVDLPVLTLPALPVINPGTQDVEVRRNQTLTLAPGAYRKITVQQGATLILNGVYHIATLDVKNQGKVHFRGRSEVRIKNEMDTDNRAYIGPDPAISGLRASDIVLYVEGGDDRRGSGERDEEVGPTVVQIGTRNTILANVYAPNGTVWLKNDTKATGAFIGKRVRIGEHVELTLDSAF
;
A
#
# COMPACT_ATOMS: atom_id res chain seq x y z
N ASN A 1 -22.95 -20.71 -0.98
CA ASN A 1 -23.56 -19.54 -1.65
C ASN A 1 -23.51 -18.29 -0.79
N ARG A 2 -22.47 -17.47 -0.94
CA ARG A 2 -22.42 -16.10 -0.40
C ARG A 2 -21.85 -15.23 -1.52
N GLY A 3 -22.68 -14.32 -2.04
CA GLY A 3 -22.44 -13.64 -3.31
C GLY A 3 -21.52 -12.42 -3.23
N PRO A 4 -21.10 -11.88 -4.39
CA PRO A 4 -20.13 -10.78 -4.58
C PRO A 4 -20.56 -9.40 -4.05
N SER A 5 -21.71 -9.28 -3.38
CA SER A 5 -22.20 -7.98 -2.86
C SER A 5 -21.60 -7.58 -1.51
N ARG A 6 -20.97 -8.51 -0.77
CA ARG A 6 -20.42 -8.26 0.57
C ARG A 6 -18.95 -7.83 0.54
N ASP A 7 -18.15 -8.34 -0.39
CA ASP A 7 -16.76 -7.90 -0.61
C ASP A 7 -16.65 -6.41 -0.93
N ARG A 8 -17.72 -5.80 -1.48
CA ARG A 8 -17.78 -4.37 -1.80
C ARG A 8 -18.07 -3.47 -0.59
N ARG A 9 -18.57 -4.02 0.51
CA ARG A 9 -18.95 -3.26 1.72
C ARG A 9 -17.86 -3.20 2.78
N ALA A 10 -16.98 -4.19 2.87
CA ALA A 10 -15.93 -4.17 3.88
C ALA A 10 -14.89 -3.07 3.57
N GLU A 11 -14.53 -2.23 4.54
CA GLU A 11 -13.45 -1.25 4.40
C GLU A 11 -12.09 -1.95 4.50
N VAL A 12 -11.93 -2.89 5.44
CA VAL A 12 -10.70 -3.68 5.62
C VAL A 12 -10.97 -5.16 5.42
N ILE A 13 -10.26 -5.79 4.48
CA ILE A 13 -10.25 -7.25 4.31
C ILE A 13 -8.83 -7.77 4.45
N LEU A 14 -8.64 -8.70 5.37
CA LEU A 14 -7.43 -9.48 5.52
C LEU A 14 -7.66 -10.89 4.98
N GLY A 15 -6.93 -11.23 3.92
CA GLY A 15 -6.95 -12.51 3.24
C GLY A 15 -6.52 -13.67 4.13
N PRO A 16 -6.70 -14.93 3.69
CA PRO A 16 -6.25 -16.09 4.44
C PRO A 16 -4.78 -16.00 4.86
N ARG A 17 -4.49 -16.37 6.12
CA ARG A 17 -3.13 -16.46 6.67
C ARG A 17 -2.31 -15.17 6.57
N VAL A 18 -2.95 -14.01 6.67
CA VAL A 18 -2.26 -12.74 6.92
C VAL A 18 -1.80 -12.70 8.38
N SER A 19 -0.57 -12.24 8.62
CA SER A 19 -0.03 -12.09 9.97
C SER A 19 0.46 -10.66 10.20
N MET A 20 -0.06 -10.00 11.23
CA MET A 20 0.56 -8.80 11.80
C MET A 20 1.58 -9.22 12.86
N LEU A 21 2.81 -8.73 12.75
CA LEU A 21 3.95 -9.26 13.52
C LEU A 21 4.25 -8.48 14.80
N GLU A 22 3.68 -7.29 14.98
CA GLU A 22 3.93 -6.45 16.15
C GLU A 22 2.69 -6.22 17.00
N ALA A 23 2.82 -6.35 18.33
CA ALA A 23 1.72 -6.24 19.28
C ALA A 23 0.97 -4.90 19.24
N ILE A 24 1.65 -3.84 18.80
CA ILE A 24 1.09 -2.49 18.66
C ILE A 24 0.32 -2.28 17.35
N SER A 25 0.35 -3.26 16.42
CA SER A 25 -0.35 -3.19 15.14
C SER A 25 -1.86 -3.09 15.33
N ARG A 26 -2.53 -2.40 14.40
CA ARG A 26 -3.97 -2.14 14.44
C ARG A 26 -4.62 -2.42 13.09
N GLY A 27 -5.71 -3.18 13.11
CA GLY A 27 -6.68 -3.24 12.00
C GLY A 27 -7.85 -2.30 12.32
N VAL A 28 -8.12 -1.33 11.46
CA VAL A 28 -9.08 -0.26 11.75
C VAL A 28 -10.00 -0.03 10.56
N GLY A 29 -11.31 -0.15 10.76
CA GLY A 29 -12.30 0.15 9.72
C GLY A 29 -13.73 0.04 10.25
N ASP A 30 -14.70 0.64 9.56
CA ASP A 30 -16.12 0.51 9.93
C ASP A 30 -16.54 -0.97 9.87
N THR A 31 -16.27 -1.63 8.74
CA THR A 31 -16.39 -3.08 8.57
C THR A 31 -15.01 -3.72 8.39
N VAL A 32 -14.70 -4.70 9.24
CA VAL A 32 -13.46 -5.49 9.19
C VAL A 32 -13.78 -6.95 8.88
N TRP A 33 -13.12 -7.53 7.89
CA TRP A 33 -13.22 -8.96 7.57
C TRP A 33 -11.88 -9.67 7.74
N LEU A 34 -11.82 -10.58 8.71
CA LEU A 34 -10.68 -11.47 8.95
C LEU A 34 -10.97 -12.85 8.36
N ARG A 35 -10.27 -13.22 7.27
CA ARG A 35 -10.42 -14.54 6.63
C ARG A 35 -9.64 -15.62 7.41
N SER A 36 -9.67 -16.85 6.89
CA SER A 36 -9.17 -18.02 7.63
C SER A 36 -7.68 -17.96 7.94
N GLY A 37 -7.29 -18.18 9.19
CA GLY A 37 -5.88 -18.25 9.59
C GLY A 37 -5.21 -16.88 9.77
N VAL A 38 -5.98 -15.79 9.70
CA VAL A 38 -5.48 -14.44 9.98
C VAL A 38 -5.04 -14.35 11.44
N GLU A 39 -3.89 -13.71 11.68
CA GLU A 39 -3.37 -13.38 13.00
C GLU A 39 -3.15 -11.87 13.09
N VAL A 40 -3.96 -11.19 13.91
CA VAL A 40 -3.85 -9.74 14.14
C VAL A 40 -3.76 -9.43 15.62
N PHE A 41 -3.31 -8.23 15.96
CA PHE A 41 -3.31 -7.74 17.34
C PHE A 41 -4.56 -6.94 17.64
N ASN A 42 -4.50 -5.61 17.61
CA ASN A 42 -5.64 -4.78 18.01
C ASN A 42 -6.58 -4.55 16.82
N VAL A 43 -7.90 -4.62 17.04
CA VAL A 43 -8.90 -4.42 15.98
C VAL A 43 -10.00 -3.47 16.45
N PHE A 44 -10.25 -2.43 15.66
CA PHE A 44 -11.26 -1.39 15.90
C PHE A 44 -12.32 -1.45 14.80
N PHE A 45 -13.59 -1.65 15.16
CA PHE A 45 -14.66 -1.90 14.18
C PHE A 45 -16.07 -1.51 14.66
N ASN A 46 -17.00 -1.36 13.71
CA ASN A 46 -18.46 -1.33 13.97
C ASN A 46 -19.13 -2.63 13.49
N GLU A 47 -18.62 -3.26 12.42
CA GLU A 47 -19.02 -4.60 11.97
C GLU A 47 -17.78 -5.49 11.81
N LEU A 48 -17.74 -6.63 12.53
CA LEU A 48 -16.66 -7.62 12.40
C LEU A 48 -17.17 -8.93 11.77
N GLN A 49 -16.56 -9.30 10.64
CA GLN A 49 -16.70 -10.61 10.03
C GLN A 49 -15.44 -11.43 10.29
N LYS A 50 -15.48 -12.34 11.26
CA LYS A 50 -14.32 -13.15 11.67
C LYS A 50 -14.52 -14.61 11.31
N HIS A 51 -13.62 -15.17 10.51
CA HIS A 51 -13.59 -16.62 10.28
C HIS A 51 -13.18 -17.36 11.57
N ARG A 52 -13.73 -18.55 11.83
CA ARG A 52 -13.45 -19.37 13.04
C ARG A 52 -11.98 -19.73 13.29
N ARG A 53 -11.12 -19.56 12.28
CA ARG A 53 -9.67 -19.84 12.34
C ARG A 53 -8.84 -18.55 12.36
N ALA A 54 -9.48 -17.39 12.44
CA ALA A 54 -8.77 -16.12 12.62
C ALA A 54 -8.57 -15.86 14.11
N THR A 55 -7.40 -15.35 14.47
CA THR A 55 -6.98 -15.04 15.83
C THR A 55 -6.79 -13.54 15.96
N ILE A 56 -7.38 -12.97 17.01
CA ILE A 56 -7.13 -11.59 17.43
C ILE A 56 -6.40 -11.73 18.78
N GLN A 57 -5.15 -11.29 18.82
CA GLN A 57 -4.25 -11.46 19.96
C GLN A 57 -4.30 -10.26 20.93
N GLY A 58 -4.67 -9.09 20.44
CA GLY A 58 -4.81 -7.86 21.22
C GLY A 58 -6.26 -7.50 21.49
N ASP A 59 -6.51 -6.21 21.71
CA ASP A 59 -7.84 -5.72 22.08
C ASP A 59 -8.80 -5.68 20.90
N GLN A 60 -10.08 -5.89 21.19
CA GLN A 60 -11.19 -5.67 20.27
C GLN A 60 -11.99 -4.48 20.78
N THR A 61 -12.14 -3.45 19.94
CA THR A 61 -12.91 -2.25 20.25
C THR A 61 -14.06 -2.12 19.26
N GLU A 62 -15.28 -2.30 19.76
CA GLU A 62 -16.53 -2.16 19.00
C GLU A 62 -17.18 -0.80 19.27
N GLY A 63 -17.95 -0.27 18.31
CA GLY A 63 -18.73 0.97 18.49
C GLY A 63 -17.88 2.22 18.40
N VAL A 64 -17.03 2.28 17.37
CA VAL A 64 -16.14 3.41 17.10
C VAL A 64 -16.87 4.55 16.40
N ASP A 65 -16.72 5.77 16.93
CA ASP A 65 -17.21 6.99 16.29
C ASP A 65 -16.50 7.21 14.94
N LEU A 66 -17.27 7.58 13.91
CA LEU A 66 -16.73 7.88 12.59
C LEU A 66 -16.39 9.37 12.45
N PRO A 67 -15.22 9.74 11.87
CA PRO A 67 -14.22 8.84 11.29
C PRO A 67 -13.34 8.16 12.36
N VAL A 68 -13.08 6.85 12.20
CA VAL A 68 -12.30 6.04 13.16
C VAL A 68 -10.87 6.55 13.33
N LEU A 69 -10.31 7.21 12.31
CA LEU A 69 -8.99 7.85 12.35
C LEU A 69 -9.11 9.27 11.81
N THR A 70 -8.52 10.23 12.54
CA THR A 70 -8.22 11.56 11.98
C THR A 70 -6.85 11.49 11.32
N LEU A 71 -6.83 11.50 10.00
CA LEU A 71 -5.61 11.43 9.22
C LEU A 71 -5.21 12.81 8.71
N PRO A 72 -3.91 13.08 8.50
CA PRO A 72 -3.47 14.35 7.93
C PRO A 72 -4.11 14.59 6.56
N ALA A 73 -4.35 15.86 6.22
CA ALA A 73 -4.77 16.21 4.87
C ALA A 73 -3.71 15.79 3.85
N LEU A 74 -4.15 15.38 2.65
CA LEU A 74 -3.21 15.13 1.55
C LEU A 74 -2.42 16.41 1.25
N PRO A 75 -1.08 16.32 1.08
CA PRO A 75 -0.31 17.44 0.59
C PRO A 75 -0.72 17.78 -0.84
N VAL A 76 -0.51 19.04 -1.25
CA VAL A 76 -0.75 19.46 -2.64
C VAL A 76 0.13 18.64 -3.59
N ILE A 77 -0.47 18.10 -4.65
CA ILE A 77 0.21 17.26 -5.67
C ILE A 77 0.16 17.96 -7.03
N ASN A 78 1.33 18.40 -7.53
CA ASN A 78 1.48 19.07 -8.82
C ASN A 78 2.44 18.28 -9.74
N PRO A 79 1.96 17.26 -10.47
CA PRO A 79 2.79 16.52 -11.42
C PRO A 79 3.38 17.40 -12.51
N GLY A 80 4.54 16.98 -13.03
CA GLY A 80 5.14 17.57 -14.22
C GLY A 80 4.55 16.98 -15.50
N THR A 81 5.17 17.28 -16.64
CA THR A 81 4.78 16.77 -17.97
C THR A 81 5.72 15.70 -18.53
N GLN A 82 6.94 15.62 -17.97
CA GLN A 82 8.00 14.72 -18.44
C GLN A 82 7.80 13.29 -17.95
N ASP A 83 7.93 12.33 -18.86
CA ASP A 83 8.03 10.91 -18.51
C ASP A 83 9.48 10.51 -18.19
N VAL A 84 9.62 9.61 -17.23
CA VAL A 84 10.88 8.99 -16.84
C VAL A 84 10.73 7.48 -17.00
N GLU A 85 11.63 6.89 -17.76
CA GLU A 85 11.75 5.44 -17.89
C GLU A 85 13.13 5.01 -17.38
N VAL A 86 13.14 4.22 -16.30
CA VAL A 86 14.33 3.47 -15.90
C VAL A 86 14.34 2.19 -16.71
N ARG A 87 15.22 2.12 -17.70
CA ARG A 87 15.28 0.98 -18.63
C ARG A 87 15.64 -0.33 -17.90
N ARG A 88 15.28 -1.45 -18.52
CA ARG A 88 15.47 -2.80 -17.94
C ARG A 88 16.90 -2.99 -17.44
N ASN A 89 17.02 -3.51 -16.21
CA ASN A 89 18.30 -3.78 -15.54
C ASN A 89 19.25 -2.57 -15.43
N GLN A 90 18.76 -1.35 -15.62
CA GLN A 90 19.53 -0.12 -15.42
C GLN A 90 19.22 0.50 -14.07
N THR A 91 20.15 1.33 -13.60
CA THR A 91 19.97 2.16 -12.41
C THR A 91 19.86 3.61 -12.84
N LEU A 92 18.87 4.33 -12.30
CA LEU A 92 18.75 5.78 -12.46
C LEU A 92 18.57 6.43 -11.09
N THR A 93 19.41 7.41 -10.79
CA THR A 93 19.15 8.36 -9.71
C THR A 93 18.37 9.54 -10.27
N LEU A 94 17.18 9.79 -9.75
CA LEU A 94 16.32 10.87 -10.20
C LEU A 94 16.35 12.02 -9.18
N ALA A 95 16.64 13.23 -9.62
CA ALA A 95 16.57 14.40 -8.75
C ALA A 95 15.13 14.67 -8.29
N PRO A 96 14.91 15.20 -7.07
CA PRO A 96 13.60 15.70 -6.64
C PRO A 96 12.97 16.64 -7.65
N GLY A 97 11.65 16.54 -7.82
CA GLY A 97 10.96 17.35 -8.81
C GLY A 97 9.60 16.81 -9.21
N ALA A 98 9.06 17.41 -10.26
CA ALA A 98 7.75 17.10 -10.79
C ALA A 98 7.88 16.33 -12.12
N TYR A 99 7.25 15.17 -12.21
CA TYR A 99 7.23 14.30 -13.40
C TYR A 99 5.80 13.91 -13.74
N ARG A 100 5.55 13.48 -14.97
CA ARG A 100 4.26 12.93 -15.36
C ARG A 100 4.20 11.45 -14.98
N LYS A 101 4.86 10.58 -15.74
CA LYS A 101 4.90 9.15 -15.46
C LYS A 101 6.31 8.71 -15.12
N ILE A 102 6.47 7.92 -14.07
CA ILE A 102 7.69 7.15 -13.80
C ILE A 102 7.41 5.68 -14.05
N THR A 103 8.18 5.07 -14.96
CA THR A 103 8.18 3.63 -15.21
C THR A 103 9.52 3.04 -14.82
N VAL A 104 9.52 2.12 -13.87
CA VAL A 104 10.70 1.32 -13.50
C VAL A 104 10.56 -0.02 -14.20
N GLN A 105 11.31 -0.22 -15.28
CA GLN A 105 11.21 -1.45 -16.08
C GLN A 105 11.71 -2.68 -15.31
N GLN A 106 11.51 -3.86 -15.90
CA GLN A 106 11.90 -5.13 -15.30
C GLN A 106 13.36 -5.12 -14.82
N GLY A 107 13.57 -5.48 -13.56
CA GLY A 107 14.90 -5.54 -12.93
C GLY A 107 15.61 -4.18 -12.79
N ALA A 108 14.98 -3.08 -13.18
CA ALA A 108 15.55 -1.75 -13.10
C ALA A 108 15.53 -1.22 -11.66
N THR A 109 16.40 -0.26 -11.36
CA THR A 109 16.52 0.36 -10.05
C THR A 109 16.40 1.88 -10.17
N LEU A 110 15.35 2.44 -9.57
CA LEU A 110 15.18 3.87 -9.38
C LEU A 110 15.70 4.26 -8.00
N ILE A 111 16.55 5.28 -7.92
CA ILE A 111 17.06 5.85 -6.67
C ILE A 111 16.45 7.22 -6.47
N LEU A 112 15.80 7.42 -5.32
CA LEU A 112 15.11 8.64 -4.93
C LEU A 112 15.66 9.19 -3.61
N ASN A 113 15.61 10.51 -3.43
CA ASN A 113 15.93 11.17 -2.17
C ASN A 113 15.27 12.57 -2.13
N GLY A 114 14.21 12.74 -1.35
CA GLY A 114 13.51 14.01 -1.19
C GLY A 114 12.04 13.95 -1.63
N VAL A 115 11.51 15.06 -2.13
CA VAL A 115 10.09 15.20 -2.49
C VAL A 115 9.89 15.08 -4.00
N TYR A 116 8.97 14.21 -4.41
CA TYR A 116 8.61 13.98 -5.80
C TYR A 116 7.12 14.19 -6.01
N HIS A 117 6.76 14.88 -7.08
CA HIS A 117 5.37 15.02 -7.52
C HIS A 117 5.20 14.31 -8.85
N ILE A 118 4.38 13.26 -8.89
CA ILE A 118 4.20 12.44 -10.09
C ILE A 118 2.73 12.18 -10.38
N ALA A 119 2.37 11.98 -11.64
CA ALA A 119 1.02 11.57 -11.98
C ALA A 119 0.82 10.07 -11.70
N THR A 120 1.77 9.23 -12.12
CA THR A 120 1.69 7.77 -11.98
C THR A 120 3.06 7.15 -11.69
N LEU A 121 3.09 6.13 -10.84
CA LEU A 121 4.25 5.25 -10.63
C LEU A 121 3.93 3.83 -11.09
N ASP A 122 4.74 3.29 -11.99
CA ASP A 122 4.58 1.93 -12.51
C ASP A 122 5.91 1.16 -12.33
N VAL A 123 5.93 0.17 -11.44
CA VAL A 123 7.12 -0.63 -11.12
C VAL A 123 6.93 -2.04 -11.67
N LYS A 124 7.63 -2.37 -12.75
CA LYS A 124 7.54 -3.67 -13.40
C LYS A 124 8.23 -4.77 -12.60
N ASN A 125 8.04 -6.01 -13.06
CA ASN A 125 8.50 -7.20 -12.35
C ASN A 125 9.98 -7.10 -11.92
N GLN A 126 10.28 -7.39 -10.65
CA GLN A 126 11.62 -7.26 -10.06
C GLN A 126 12.23 -5.84 -10.09
N GLY A 127 11.45 -4.81 -10.43
CA GLY A 127 11.84 -3.42 -10.35
C GLY A 127 12.04 -2.98 -8.91
N LYS A 128 12.93 -2.00 -8.69
CA LYS A 128 13.28 -1.51 -7.36
C LYS A 128 13.17 0.00 -7.31
N VAL A 129 12.56 0.50 -6.24
CA VAL A 129 12.61 1.91 -5.85
C VAL A 129 13.34 1.99 -4.51
N HIS A 130 14.55 2.53 -4.55
CA HIS A 130 15.42 2.69 -3.40
C HIS A 130 15.43 4.15 -2.94
N PHE A 131 15.14 4.37 -1.67
CA PHE A 131 15.22 5.68 -1.06
C PHE A 131 16.56 5.85 -0.33
N ARG A 132 17.25 6.97 -0.55
CA ARG A 132 18.53 7.29 0.11
C ARG A 132 18.44 8.35 1.20
N GLY A 133 17.22 8.72 1.57
CA GLY A 133 16.92 9.68 2.62
C GLY A 133 15.41 9.76 2.83
N ARG A 134 15.00 10.57 3.83
CA ARG A 134 13.59 10.84 4.10
C ARG A 134 12.93 11.37 2.83
N SER A 135 11.84 10.73 2.41
CA SER A 135 11.27 10.99 1.09
C SER A 135 9.75 10.97 1.11
N GLU A 136 9.17 11.85 0.30
CA GLU A 136 7.75 11.86 0.00
C GLU A 136 7.56 11.68 -1.51
N VAL A 137 6.79 10.68 -1.90
CA VAL A 137 6.33 10.53 -3.28
C VAL A 137 4.85 10.86 -3.32
N ARG A 138 4.52 11.99 -3.93
CA ARG A 138 3.17 12.53 -4.05
C ARG A 138 2.63 12.19 -5.43
N ILE A 139 1.69 11.26 -5.48
CA ILE A 139 1.17 10.60 -6.68
C ILE A 139 -0.26 11.08 -6.93
N LYS A 140 -0.51 11.71 -8.08
CA LYS A 140 -1.82 12.30 -8.41
C LYS A 140 -2.87 11.22 -8.69
N ASN A 141 -2.51 10.21 -9.49
CA ASN A 141 -3.46 9.25 -10.03
C ASN A 141 -3.29 7.88 -9.40
N GLU A 142 -2.29 7.10 -9.82
CA GLU A 142 -2.18 5.69 -9.43
C GLU A 142 -0.75 5.23 -9.20
N MET A 143 -0.62 4.19 -8.38
CA MET A 143 0.62 3.47 -8.15
C MET A 143 0.37 1.99 -8.40
N ASP A 144 1.18 1.39 -9.28
CA ASP A 144 1.14 -0.04 -9.57
C ASP A 144 2.53 -0.66 -9.46
N THR A 145 2.56 -1.87 -8.91
CA THR A 145 3.74 -2.72 -8.97
C THR A 145 3.34 -4.10 -9.47
N ASP A 146 4.13 -4.64 -10.39
CA ASP A 146 4.10 -6.05 -10.76
C ASP A 146 4.64 -6.91 -9.59
N ASN A 147 5.05 -8.14 -9.90
CA ASN A 147 5.54 -9.11 -8.93
C ASN A 147 7.01 -8.88 -8.55
N ARG A 148 7.39 -9.31 -7.35
CA ARG A 148 8.78 -9.32 -6.84
C ARG A 148 9.48 -7.95 -6.85
N ALA A 149 8.72 -6.87 -6.90
CA ALA A 149 9.20 -5.51 -6.77
C ALA A 149 9.66 -5.20 -5.34
N TYR A 150 10.59 -4.25 -5.23
CA TYR A 150 11.06 -3.70 -3.97
C TYR A 150 10.77 -2.20 -3.92
N ILE A 151 10.19 -1.71 -2.84
CA ILE A 151 10.06 -0.27 -2.56
C ILE A 151 10.45 -0.05 -1.10
N GLY A 152 11.49 0.74 -0.86
CA GLY A 152 11.96 0.97 0.50
C GLY A 152 13.36 1.56 0.57
N PRO A 153 13.97 1.59 1.77
CA PRO A 153 15.33 2.07 1.95
C PRO A 153 16.32 1.42 0.97
N ASP A 154 17.27 2.19 0.45
CA ASP A 154 18.46 1.60 -0.17
C ASP A 154 19.19 0.81 0.93
N PRO A 155 19.46 -0.51 0.75
CA PRO A 155 20.14 -1.32 1.76
C PRO A 155 21.56 -0.81 2.10
N ALA A 156 22.15 0.04 1.25
CA ALA A 156 23.42 0.70 1.52
C ALA A 156 23.30 1.88 2.52
N ILE A 157 22.08 2.32 2.87
CA ILE A 157 21.84 3.45 3.76
C ILE A 157 21.39 2.94 5.12
N SER A 158 22.30 3.02 6.10
CA SER A 158 22.00 2.65 7.48
C SER A 158 21.06 3.66 8.14
N GLY A 159 20.18 3.16 9.01
CA GLY A 159 19.29 3.99 9.83
C GLY A 159 18.05 4.55 9.12
N LEU A 160 17.97 4.47 7.80
CA LEU A 160 16.75 4.83 7.07
C LEU A 160 15.67 3.76 7.26
N ARG A 161 14.48 4.19 7.68
CA ARG A 161 13.36 3.32 8.08
C ARG A 161 12.17 3.44 7.15
N ALA A 162 11.17 2.56 7.29
CA ALA A 162 9.94 2.68 6.52
C ALA A 162 9.16 3.94 6.93
N SER A 163 9.22 4.33 8.21
CA SER A 163 8.65 5.58 8.75
C SER A 163 9.24 6.86 8.15
N ASP A 164 10.39 6.77 7.47
CA ASP A 164 11.00 7.91 6.75
C ASP A 164 10.47 8.08 5.31
N ILE A 165 9.66 7.16 4.83
CA ILE A 165 9.23 7.07 3.43
C ILE A 165 7.70 7.07 3.37
N VAL A 166 7.12 8.10 2.75
CA VAL A 166 5.66 8.23 2.60
C VAL A 166 5.27 8.36 1.13
N LEU A 167 4.37 7.49 0.69
CA LEU A 167 3.74 7.49 -0.63
C LEU A 167 2.31 8.02 -0.47
N TYR A 168 2.12 9.29 -0.83
CA TYR A 168 0.81 9.94 -0.87
C TYR A 168 0.16 9.68 -2.21
N VAL A 169 -1.07 9.16 -2.26
CA VAL A 169 -1.77 8.86 -3.51
C VAL A 169 -3.17 9.48 -3.48
N GLU A 170 -3.39 10.48 -4.33
CA GLU A 170 -4.65 11.25 -4.32
C GLU A 170 -5.79 10.58 -5.10
N GLY A 171 -5.47 9.73 -6.08
CA GLY A 171 -6.47 9.17 -6.97
C GLY A 171 -7.56 8.36 -6.27
N GLY A 172 -8.67 8.15 -6.99
CA GLY A 172 -9.78 7.32 -6.55
C GLY A 172 -9.84 5.99 -7.29
N ASP A 173 -10.77 5.13 -6.86
CA ASP A 173 -11.14 3.88 -7.52
C ASP A 173 -11.91 4.16 -8.84
N ASP A 174 -11.29 4.84 -9.79
CA ASP A 174 -11.89 5.21 -11.06
C ASP A 174 -11.66 4.13 -12.13
N ARG A 175 -12.71 3.88 -12.91
CA ARG A 175 -12.80 2.81 -13.93
C ARG A 175 -11.91 3.00 -15.18
N ARG A 176 -10.88 3.86 -15.13
CA ARG A 176 -10.13 4.35 -16.31
C ARG A 176 -8.68 3.85 -16.44
N GLY A 177 -8.25 2.84 -15.67
CA GLY A 177 -6.92 2.19 -15.78
C GLY A 177 -6.91 0.92 -16.64
N SER A 178 -5.83 0.71 -17.42
CA SER A 178 -5.70 -0.25 -18.53
C SER A 178 -5.09 -1.63 -18.18
N GLY A 179 -5.26 -2.11 -16.95
CA GLY A 179 -4.68 -3.38 -16.48
C GLY A 179 -5.69 -4.53 -16.39
N GLU A 180 -5.20 -5.76 -16.54
CA GLU A 180 -5.99 -6.99 -16.37
C GLU A 180 -6.74 -6.98 -15.03
N ARG A 181 -8.04 -7.24 -15.11
CA ARG A 181 -9.00 -7.07 -14.02
C ARG A 181 -8.98 -8.31 -13.15
N ASP A 182 -8.69 -8.12 -11.87
CA ASP A 182 -9.17 -9.06 -10.87
C ASP A 182 -10.59 -8.64 -10.48
N GLU A 183 -11.59 -9.37 -10.98
CA GLU A 183 -13.01 -9.07 -10.81
C GLU A 183 -13.44 -9.09 -9.34
N GLU A 184 -12.62 -9.67 -8.44
CA GLU A 184 -12.88 -9.77 -7.01
C GLU A 184 -12.76 -8.41 -6.28
N VAL A 185 -11.93 -7.47 -6.77
CA VAL A 185 -11.57 -6.25 -5.99
C VAL A 185 -11.99 -4.93 -6.66
N GLY A 186 -12.22 -4.90 -7.98
CA GLY A 186 -12.55 -3.65 -8.69
C GLY A 186 -11.32 -2.73 -8.92
N PRO A 187 -11.49 -1.52 -9.47
CA PRO A 187 -10.36 -0.61 -9.72
C PRO A 187 -9.70 -0.20 -8.39
N THR A 188 -8.37 -0.29 -8.32
CA THR A 188 -7.56 0.09 -7.15
C THR A 188 -6.63 1.23 -7.50
N VAL A 189 -6.51 2.22 -6.61
CA VAL A 189 -5.59 3.35 -6.80
C VAL A 189 -4.14 2.99 -6.46
N VAL A 190 -3.94 2.09 -5.49
CA VAL A 190 -2.64 1.49 -5.18
C VAL A 190 -2.74 -0.02 -5.30
N GLN A 191 -2.01 -0.56 -6.26
CA GLN A 191 -1.85 -2.00 -6.43
C GLN A 191 -0.39 -2.38 -6.15
N ILE A 192 -0.22 -3.28 -5.19
CA ILE A 192 1.05 -3.94 -4.92
C ILE A 192 0.89 -5.39 -5.33
N GLY A 193 1.56 -5.79 -6.40
CA GLY A 193 1.59 -7.16 -6.94
C GLY A 193 2.05 -8.25 -5.96
N THR A 194 2.23 -9.48 -6.46
CA THR A 194 2.55 -10.62 -5.58
C THR A 194 4.03 -10.68 -5.22
N ARG A 195 4.35 -11.24 -4.04
CA ARG A 195 5.73 -11.46 -3.58
C ARG A 195 6.58 -10.20 -3.53
N ASN A 196 5.96 -9.06 -3.24
CA ASN A 196 6.65 -7.79 -3.13
C ASN A 196 7.23 -7.60 -1.73
N THR A 197 8.23 -6.72 -1.65
CA THR A 197 8.78 -6.24 -0.39
C THR A 197 8.62 -4.73 -0.34
N ILE A 198 7.79 -4.24 0.57
CA ILE A 198 7.47 -2.83 0.73
C ILE A 198 7.86 -2.37 2.13
N LEU A 199 8.78 -1.41 2.23
CA LEU A 199 9.18 -0.76 3.48
C LEU A 199 8.92 0.74 3.33
N ALA A 200 7.64 1.10 3.43
CA ALA A 200 7.16 2.47 3.25
C ALA A 200 5.74 2.60 3.81
N ASN A 201 5.32 3.84 4.03
CA ASN A 201 3.96 4.18 4.40
C ASN A 201 3.16 4.56 3.15
N VAL A 202 1.95 4.04 2.99
CA VAL A 202 1.05 4.35 1.86
C VAL A 202 -0.19 5.03 2.40
N TYR A 203 -0.49 6.23 1.89
CA TYR A 203 -1.69 6.98 2.24
C TYR A 203 -2.48 7.36 0.99
N ALA A 204 -3.60 6.68 0.78
CA ALA A 204 -4.47 6.81 -0.37
C ALA A 204 -5.95 6.99 0.03
N PRO A 205 -6.33 8.10 0.69
CA PRO A 205 -7.63 8.25 1.36
C PRO A 205 -8.84 8.20 0.43
N ASN A 206 -8.64 8.38 -0.88
CA ASN A 206 -9.72 8.43 -1.87
C ASN A 206 -9.97 7.10 -2.59
N GLY A 207 -9.12 6.08 -2.37
CA GLY A 207 -9.22 4.80 -3.08
C GLY A 207 -8.75 3.59 -2.29
N THR A 208 -8.66 2.47 -2.99
CA THR A 208 -8.33 1.15 -2.47
C THR A 208 -6.82 0.92 -2.52
N VAL A 209 -6.24 0.57 -1.38
CA VAL A 209 -4.88 0.03 -1.26
C VAL A 209 -4.97 -1.49 -1.24
N TRP A 210 -4.34 -2.14 -2.21
CA TRP A 210 -4.32 -3.60 -2.32
C TRP A 210 -2.91 -4.17 -2.32
N LEU A 211 -2.59 -4.94 -1.29
CA LEU A 211 -1.38 -5.77 -1.22
C LEU A 211 -1.76 -7.18 -1.64
N LYS A 212 -1.24 -7.68 -2.76
CA LYS A 212 -1.48 -9.04 -3.23
C LYS A 212 -0.61 -10.05 -2.48
N ASN A 213 -0.89 -11.33 -2.76
CA ASN A 213 -0.41 -12.48 -2.01
C ASN A 213 1.12 -12.53 -1.85
N ASP A 214 1.55 -13.18 -0.78
CA ASP A 214 2.96 -13.46 -0.45
C ASP A 214 3.82 -12.18 -0.26
N THR A 215 3.20 -11.00 -0.10
CA THR A 215 3.91 -9.73 0.08
C THR A 215 4.38 -9.57 1.52
N LYS A 216 5.57 -8.98 1.71
CA LYS A 216 6.07 -8.54 3.01
C LYS A 216 6.06 -7.03 3.07
N ALA A 217 5.37 -6.47 4.05
CA ALA A 217 5.13 -5.03 4.13
C ALA A 217 5.44 -4.49 5.52
N THR A 218 6.27 -3.45 5.58
CA THR A 218 6.57 -2.70 6.80
C THR A 218 6.12 -1.25 6.62
N GLY A 219 5.24 -0.78 7.50
CA GLY A 219 4.69 0.58 7.47
C GLY A 219 3.19 0.62 7.80
N ALA A 220 2.56 1.76 7.55
CA ALA A 220 1.10 1.93 7.59
C ALA A 220 0.53 1.97 6.17
N PHE A 221 -0.57 1.22 5.94
CA PHE A 221 -1.26 1.13 4.66
C PHE A 221 -2.69 1.61 4.82
N ILE A 222 -2.95 2.80 4.34
CA ILE A 222 -4.17 3.55 4.64
C ILE A 222 -4.85 3.90 3.33
N GLY A 223 -6.13 3.53 3.21
CA GLY A 223 -6.96 3.96 2.08
C GLY A 223 -8.43 3.98 2.45
N LYS A 224 -9.27 4.44 1.52
CA LYS A 224 -10.73 4.32 1.63
C LYS A 224 -11.15 2.87 1.86
N ARG A 225 -10.43 1.96 1.20
CA ARG A 225 -10.47 0.54 1.47
C ARG A 225 -9.05 -0.01 1.53
N VAL A 226 -8.86 -1.04 2.34
CA VAL A 226 -7.63 -1.82 2.41
C VAL A 226 -7.96 -3.28 2.13
N ARG A 227 -7.19 -3.86 1.22
CA ARG A 227 -7.29 -5.27 0.82
C ARG A 227 -5.92 -5.88 0.99
N ILE A 228 -5.84 -6.95 1.76
CA ILE A 228 -4.61 -7.69 1.98
C ILE A 228 -4.83 -9.11 1.48
N GLY A 229 -3.97 -9.56 0.57
CA GLY A 229 -3.99 -10.87 -0.05
C GLY A 229 -3.56 -11.98 0.90
N GLU A 230 -3.45 -13.19 0.38
CA GLU A 230 -3.06 -14.37 1.14
C GLU A 230 -1.58 -14.34 1.54
N HIS A 231 -1.27 -14.89 2.73
CA HIS A 231 0.13 -15.05 3.20
C HIS A 231 0.93 -13.74 3.26
N VAL A 232 0.26 -12.60 3.46
CA VAL A 232 0.95 -11.31 3.65
C VAL A 232 1.44 -11.19 5.08
N GLU A 233 2.69 -10.75 5.24
CA GLU A 233 3.28 -10.38 6.53
C GLU A 233 3.30 -8.86 6.67
N LEU A 234 2.77 -8.34 7.78
CA LEU A 234 2.70 -6.91 8.09
C LEU A 234 3.48 -6.59 9.37
N THR A 235 4.39 -5.62 9.29
CA THR A 235 5.15 -5.08 10.41
C THR A 235 4.88 -3.57 10.53
N LEU A 236 4.71 -3.05 11.74
CA LEU A 236 4.43 -1.63 11.93
C LEU A 236 5.74 -0.81 11.98
N ASP A 237 5.81 0.22 11.15
CA ASP A 237 6.83 1.28 11.25
C ASP A 237 6.22 2.55 10.63
N SER A 238 5.25 3.10 11.36
CA SER A 238 4.33 4.14 10.89
C SER A 238 4.99 5.51 10.85
N ALA A 239 4.66 6.30 9.82
CA ALA A 239 4.93 7.74 9.77
C ALA A 239 3.79 8.61 10.36
N PHE A 240 2.68 7.97 10.74
CA PHE A 240 1.45 8.58 11.28
C PHE A 240 1.21 8.20 12.73
#